data_AF-B7Q242-F1
#
_entry.id   AF-B7Q242-F1
#
_cell.length_a   1.000
_cell.length_b   1.000
_cell.length_c   1.000
_cell.angle_alpha   90.00
_cell.angle_beta   90.00
_cell.angle_gamma   90.00
#
_symmetry.space_group_name_H-M   'P 1'
#
loop_
_entity.id
_entity.type
_entity.pdbx_description
1 polymer ?
#
loop_
_entity_poly.entity_id
_entity_poly.type
_entity_poly.pdbx_seq_one_letter_code
_entity_poly.pdbx_strand_id
1 'polypeptide(L)'
;MADDSVAVHREIKQKQKLDQRPSSMKAQYKLLSELPVRLSKLTDQTSTGSLQIMSRPTFAKISSSGAYIARTSATFPSVVYVLDVKNLALVAVLIHSNAVSWISWDHLSDSLAICTGSKHLHLWSPSSCTILDVPFKGSFPVKSCQWNPQKSCLVIHSEEMAVLCTPV
;
A
#
# COMPACT_ATOMS: atom_id res chain seq x y z
N MET A 1 21.48 20.09 -0.76
CA MET A 1 21.16 19.52 0.56
C MET A 1 19.95 18.64 0.34
N ALA A 2 20.12 17.32 0.40
CA ALA A 2 19.01 16.39 0.26
C ALA A 2 18.21 16.42 1.56
N ASP A 3 16.89 16.57 1.44
CA ASP A 3 15.97 16.51 2.57
C ASP A 3 15.89 15.04 3.00
N ASP A 4 16.54 14.68 4.10
CA ASP A 4 16.59 13.31 4.67
C ASP A 4 15.25 12.90 5.34
N SER A 5 14.16 13.57 4.99
CA SER A 5 12.84 13.35 5.56
C SER A 5 12.20 12.07 5.02
N VAL A 6 12.15 11.02 5.85
CA VAL A 6 11.34 9.81 5.57
C VAL A 6 9.87 10.11 5.89
N ALA A 7 8.98 9.94 4.90
CA ALA A 7 7.54 10.10 5.10
C ALA A 7 6.86 8.81 5.58
N VAL A 8 6.27 8.81 6.78
CA VAL A 8 5.50 7.66 7.30
C VAL A 8 4.00 7.86 7.08
N HIS A 9 3.41 7.07 6.19
CA HIS A 9 1.99 7.09 5.90
C HIS A 9 1.29 5.90 6.57
N ARG A 10 0.28 6.17 7.40
CA ARG A 10 -0.56 5.11 8.00
C ARG A 10 -1.98 5.22 7.49
N GLU A 11 -2.53 4.10 7.03
CA GLU A 11 -3.94 3.97 6.74
C GLU A 11 -4.74 4.09 8.04
N ILE A 12 -5.71 5.01 8.06
CA ILE A 12 -6.66 5.18 9.15
C ILE A 12 -8.06 4.97 8.58
N LYS A 13 -8.82 4.06 9.18
CA LYS A 13 -10.25 3.87 8.91
C LYS A 13 -11.05 4.71 9.90
N GLN A 14 -11.76 5.71 9.42
CA GLN A 14 -12.69 6.49 10.25
C GLN A 14 -14.15 6.13 9.90
N LYS A 15 -14.95 5.82 10.94
CA LYS A 15 -16.41 5.76 10.82
C LYS A 15 -16.95 7.20 10.79
N GLN A 16 -17.62 7.59 9.72
CA GLN A 16 -18.44 8.81 9.74
C GLN A 16 -19.78 8.52 10.41
N LYS A 17 -20.16 9.34 11.39
CA LYS A 17 -21.57 9.54 11.76
C LYS A 17 -22.17 10.43 10.67
N LEU A 18 -22.84 9.83 9.70
CA LEU A 18 -23.69 10.55 8.77
C LEU A 18 -25.14 10.30 9.22
N ASP A 19 -25.85 11.37 9.57
CA ASP A 19 -27.28 11.29 9.85
C ASP A 19 -28.00 10.61 8.65
N GLN A 20 -28.62 9.47 8.96
CA GLN A 20 -29.64 8.75 8.16
C GLN A 20 -29.25 8.02 6.86
N ARG A 21 -28.00 7.60 6.62
CA ARG A 21 -27.67 6.56 5.59
C ARG A 21 -26.64 5.56 6.08
N PRO A 22 -26.62 4.29 5.59
CA PRO A 22 -25.69 3.28 6.09
C PRO A 22 -24.25 3.78 5.94
N SER A 23 -23.57 3.90 7.09
CA SER A 23 -22.26 4.51 7.26
C SER A 23 -21.22 3.84 6.38
N SER A 24 -20.69 4.55 5.37
CA SER A 24 -19.52 4.08 4.62
C SER A 24 -18.25 4.35 5.44
N MET A 25 -17.40 3.33 5.63
CA MET A 25 -16.07 3.53 6.18
C MET A 25 -15.18 4.18 5.12
N LYS A 26 -14.64 5.37 5.39
CA LYS A 26 -13.62 6.00 4.55
C LYS A 26 -12.23 5.63 5.09
N ALA A 27 -11.42 5.02 4.24
CA ALA A 27 -10.01 4.77 4.51
C ALA A 27 -9.18 5.89 3.86
N GLN A 28 -8.23 6.47 4.60
CA GLN A 28 -7.30 7.46 4.07
C GLN A 28 -5.92 7.30 4.70
N TYR A 29 -4.87 7.69 3.99
CA TYR A 29 -3.55 7.80 4.59
C TYR A 29 -3.43 9.11 5.37
N LYS A 30 -2.87 9.01 6.56
CA LYS A 30 -2.42 10.16 7.33
C LYS A 30 -0.89 10.11 7.40
N LEU A 31 -0.24 11.19 6.97
CA LEU A 31 1.19 11.41 7.25
C LEU A 31 1.34 11.54 8.77
N LEU A 32 2.06 10.61 9.38
CA LEU A 32 2.19 10.54 10.83
C LEU A 32 3.37 11.38 11.34
N SER A 33 4.50 11.41 10.63
CA SER A 33 5.66 12.27 10.94
C SER A 33 6.74 12.17 9.85
N GLU A 34 7.60 13.20 9.80
CA GLU A 34 8.95 13.20 9.22
C GLU A 34 9.96 12.98 10.36
N LEU A 35 10.24 11.72 10.70
CA LEU A 35 11.20 11.21 11.71
C LEU A 35 11.21 11.74 13.18
N PRO A 36 11.76 10.93 14.13
CA PRO A 36 11.91 9.47 14.10
C PRO A 36 10.66 8.80 14.69
N VAL A 37 9.95 7.99 13.89
CA VAL A 37 8.81 7.19 14.37
C VAL A 37 9.29 5.82 14.84
N ARG A 38 9.01 5.47 16.11
CA ARG A 38 9.25 4.11 16.63
C ARG A 38 8.11 3.19 16.20
N LEU A 39 8.38 2.31 15.23
CA LEU A 39 7.42 1.34 14.67
C LEU A 39 6.80 0.40 15.73
N SER A 40 7.52 0.13 16.83
CA SER A 40 7.05 -0.74 17.92
C SER A 40 5.80 -0.25 18.63
N LYS A 41 5.45 1.04 18.54
CA LYS A 41 4.22 1.59 19.15
C LYS A 41 2.98 1.46 18.25
N LEU A 42 3.12 0.94 17.03
CA LEU A 42 2.05 0.91 16.03
C LEU A 42 1.39 -0.47 15.87
N THR A 43 1.85 -1.48 16.61
CA THR A 43 1.46 -2.88 16.44
C THR A 43 0.92 -3.44 17.76
N ASP A 44 -0.28 -4.00 17.75
CA ASP A 44 -0.76 -4.85 18.84
C ASP A 44 0.09 -6.12 18.88
N GLN A 45 0.79 -6.32 19.99
CA GLN A 45 1.70 -7.44 20.24
C GLN A 45 0.91 -8.74 20.45
N THR A 46 0.57 -9.44 19.37
CA THR A 46 0.13 -10.84 19.47
C THR A 46 0.81 -11.70 18.41
N SER A 47 2.00 -12.21 18.72
CA SER A 47 2.39 -13.58 18.35
C SER A 47 3.65 -14.03 19.11
N THR A 48 3.40 -14.73 20.22
CA THR A 48 4.33 -15.69 20.79
C THR A 48 4.59 -16.79 19.77
N GLY A 49 5.79 -16.82 19.16
CA GLY A 49 6.17 -17.89 18.23
C GLY A 49 7.32 -17.50 17.31
N SER A 50 8.55 -17.51 17.83
CA SER A 50 9.80 -17.11 17.16
C SER A 50 10.26 -18.00 15.98
N LEU A 51 9.36 -18.78 15.35
CA LEU A 51 9.71 -19.66 14.23
C LEU A 51 8.90 -19.45 12.94
N GLN A 52 7.88 -18.57 12.91
CA GLN A 52 7.01 -18.38 11.73
C GLN A 52 7.37 -17.15 10.87
N ILE A 53 8.36 -16.34 11.28
CA ILE A 53 8.73 -15.11 10.56
C ILE A 53 9.49 -15.40 9.25
N MET A 54 10.18 -16.54 9.17
CA MET A 54 11.06 -16.86 8.03
C MET A 54 10.36 -17.54 6.83
N SER A 55 9.08 -17.90 6.93
CA SER A 55 8.36 -18.62 5.86
C SER A 55 7.48 -17.73 4.98
N ARG A 56 7.39 -16.42 5.26
CA ARG A 56 6.47 -15.54 4.55
C ARG A 56 7.12 -14.95 3.29
N PRO A 57 6.51 -15.11 2.09
CA PRO A 57 7.04 -14.51 0.87
C PRO A 57 7.12 -12.99 1.02
N THR A 58 8.30 -12.43 0.81
CA THR A 58 8.48 -10.98 0.64
C THR A 58 8.65 -10.66 -0.83
N PHE A 59 8.10 -9.53 -1.24
CA PHE A 59 8.25 -9.01 -2.59
C PHE A 59 9.19 -7.80 -2.55
N ALA A 60 10.06 -7.71 -3.54
CA ALA A 60 10.79 -6.50 -3.87
C ALA A 60 10.60 -6.22 -5.35
N LYS A 61 10.18 -5.01 -5.71
CA LYS A 61 10.01 -4.59 -7.10
C LYS A 61 10.64 -3.23 -7.33
N ILE A 62 11.27 -3.07 -8.49
CA ILE A 62 11.88 -1.83 -8.94
C ILE A 62 10.85 -1.05 -9.76
N SER A 63 10.81 0.27 -9.61
CA SER A 63 9.95 1.14 -10.40
C SER A 63 10.39 1.18 -11.87
N SER A 64 9.51 1.65 -12.74
CA SER A 64 9.74 1.67 -14.19
C SER A 64 10.94 2.53 -14.59
N SER A 65 11.17 3.65 -13.90
CA SER A 65 12.35 4.50 -14.11
C SER A 65 13.64 3.95 -13.48
N GLY A 66 13.52 2.96 -12.60
CA GLY A 66 14.63 2.50 -11.75
C GLY A 66 14.93 3.41 -10.56
N ALA A 67 14.18 4.49 -10.35
CA ALA A 67 14.44 5.45 -9.27
C ALA A 67 14.06 4.91 -7.88
N TYR A 68 13.07 3.99 -7.80
CA TYR A 68 12.55 3.51 -6.53
C TYR A 68 12.52 1.97 -6.43
N ILE A 69 12.66 1.48 -5.20
CA ILE A 69 12.43 0.07 -4.85
C ILE A 69 11.33 0.01 -3.79
N ALA A 70 10.29 -0.77 -4.06
CA ALA A 70 9.27 -1.12 -3.07
C ALA A 70 9.55 -2.51 -2.53
N ARG A 71 9.50 -2.66 -1.19
CA ARG A 71 9.74 -3.94 -0.51
C ARG A 71 8.73 -4.17 0.60
N THR A 72 8.15 -5.37 0.66
CA THR A 72 7.30 -5.80 1.80
C THR A 72 8.14 -6.33 2.96
N SER A 73 7.64 -6.16 4.19
CA SER A 73 8.30 -6.70 5.38
C SER A 73 7.90 -8.16 5.66
N ALA A 74 8.89 -9.01 5.96
CA ALA A 74 8.65 -10.35 6.51
C ALA A 74 8.12 -10.29 7.95
N THR A 75 8.64 -9.34 8.74
CA THR A 75 8.29 -9.16 10.15
C THR A 75 6.96 -8.43 10.34
N PHE A 76 6.68 -7.45 9.49
CA PHE A 76 5.47 -6.62 9.57
C PHE A 76 4.64 -6.73 8.28
N PRO A 77 3.78 -7.76 8.15
CA PRO A 77 3.02 -8.07 6.93
C PRO A 77 2.24 -6.91 6.30
N SER A 78 1.87 -5.92 7.10
CA SER A 78 1.12 -4.74 6.67
C SER A 78 2.00 -3.54 6.31
N VAL A 79 3.32 -3.71 6.20
CA VAL A 79 4.26 -2.62 5.93
C VAL A 79 4.96 -2.80 4.59
N VAL A 80 4.97 -1.72 3.81
CA VAL A 80 5.77 -1.56 2.58
C VAL A 80 6.76 -0.42 2.78
N TYR A 81 8.01 -0.69 2.46
CA TYR A 81 9.09 0.29 2.41
C TYR A 81 9.31 0.73 0.98
N VAL A 82 9.46 2.03 0.76
CA VAL A 82 9.88 2.60 -0.53
C VAL A 82 11.23 3.27 -0.35
N LEU A 83 12.20 2.84 -1.14
CA LEU A 83 13.58 3.32 -1.12
C LEU A 83 13.89 4.06 -2.41
N ASP A 84 14.60 5.18 -2.31
CA ASP A 84 15.25 5.86 -3.42
C ASP A 84 16.58 5.17 -3.72
N VAL A 85 16.75 4.75 -4.98
CA VAL A 85 17.93 3.99 -5.44
C VAL A 85 19.16 4.89 -5.57
N LYS A 86 18.98 6.13 -6.03
CA LYS A 86 20.08 7.07 -6.27
C LYS A 86 20.74 7.48 -4.96
N ASN A 87 19.92 7.75 -3.95
CA ASN A 87 20.36 8.24 -2.65
C ASN A 87 20.56 7.10 -1.63
N LEU A 88 20.16 5.87 -1.97
CA LEU A 88 20.14 4.71 -1.06
C LEU A 88 19.41 5.01 0.26
N ALA A 89 18.38 5.84 0.17
CA ALA A 89 17.63 6.36 1.31
C ALA A 89 16.22 5.79 1.33
N LEU A 90 15.68 5.58 2.53
CA LEU A 90 14.27 5.28 2.70
C LEU A 90 13.48 6.57 2.46
N VAL A 91 12.48 6.55 1.58
CA VAL A 91 11.67 7.76 1.28
C VAL A 91 10.26 7.65 1.84
N ALA A 92 9.71 6.44 1.90
CA ALA A 92 8.39 6.24 2.49
C ALA A 92 8.27 4.92 3.26
N VAL A 93 7.48 4.96 4.33
CA VAL A 93 6.98 3.78 5.03
C VAL A 93 5.46 3.79 4.96
N LEU A 94 4.88 2.81 4.28
CA LEU A 94 3.45 2.68 4.08
C LEU A 94 2.92 1.59 5.01
N ILE A 95 2.04 1.97 5.93
CA ILE A 95 1.47 1.10 6.96
C ILE A 95 -0.02 0.91 6.66
N HIS A 96 -0.38 -0.32 6.34
CA HIS A 96 -1.73 -0.73 5.99
C HIS A 96 -2.48 -1.34 7.18
N SER A 97 -3.81 -1.40 7.11
CA SER A 97 -4.63 -2.07 8.12
C SER A 97 -4.59 -3.60 7.99
N ASN A 98 -4.39 -4.09 6.76
CA ASN A 98 -4.35 -5.51 6.44
C ASN A 98 -2.97 -5.90 5.91
N ALA A 99 -2.66 -7.19 5.94
CA ALA A 99 -1.43 -7.71 5.36
C ALA A 99 -1.39 -7.47 3.84
N VAL A 100 -0.24 -7.05 3.33
CA VAL A 100 -0.01 -6.83 1.89
C VAL A 100 0.07 -8.19 1.20
N SER A 101 -0.74 -8.35 0.15
CA SER A 101 -0.79 -9.54 -0.69
C SER A 101 -0.03 -9.37 -2.01
N TRP A 102 0.03 -8.15 -2.53
CA TRP A 102 0.68 -7.87 -3.81
C TRP A 102 1.13 -6.41 -3.94
N ILE A 103 2.17 -6.18 -4.73
CA ILE A 103 2.65 -4.84 -5.13
C ILE A 103 2.96 -4.81 -6.63
N SER A 104 2.68 -3.69 -7.28
CA SER A 104 2.90 -3.51 -8.72
C SER A 104 3.19 -2.05 -9.06
N TRP A 105 4.33 -1.78 -9.68
CA TRP A 105 4.65 -0.45 -10.20
C TRP A 105 3.96 -0.22 -11.55
N ASP A 106 3.49 1.00 -11.76
CA ASP A 106 3.06 1.47 -13.07
C ASP A 106 4.27 1.53 -14.02
N HIS A 107 4.04 1.20 -15.27
CA HIS A 107 5.06 1.19 -16.32
C HIS A 107 5.29 2.59 -16.89
N LEU A 108 4.27 3.45 -16.82
CA LEU A 108 4.29 4.81 -17.36
C LEU A 108 4.71 5.86 -16.33
N SER A 109 4.57 5.55 -15.04
CA SER A 109 4.90 6.45 -13.93
C SER A 109 5.53 5.71 -12.77
N ASP A 110 6.25 6.41 -11.89
CA ASP A 110 6.75 5.86 -10.61
C ASP A 110 5.63 5.78 -9.55
N SER A 111 4.46 5.28 -9.95
CA SER A 111 3.31 5.05 -9.08
C SER A 111 3.23 3.57 -8.69
N LEU A 112 3.08 3.30 -7.41
CA LEU A 112 2.99 1.97 -6.82
C LEU A 112 1.55 1.64 -6.45
N ALA A 113 1.02 0.55 -7.01
CA ALA A 113 -0.21 -0.07 -6.56
C ALA A 113 0.07 -1.16 -5.52
N ILE A 114 -0.75 -1.18 -4.46
CA ILE A 114 -0.62 -2.10 -3.33
C ILE A 114 -1.98 -2.74 -3.03
N CYS A 115 -1.97 -4.06 -2.97
CA CYS A 115 -3.13 -4.89 -2.66
C CYS A 115 -3.02 -5.46 -1.25
N THR A 116 -4.10 -5.38 -0.48
CA THR A 116 -4.13 -5.78 0.94
C THR A 116 -5.21 -6.82 1.25
N GLY A 117 -5.80 -7.45 0.22
CA GLY A 117 -6.97 -8.31 0.37
C GLY A 117 -8.26 -7.59 0.80
N SER A 118 -8.20 -6.27 0.98
CA SER A 118 -9.38 -5.44 1.26
C SER A 118 -10.12 -5.07 -0.02
N LYS A 119 -11.26 -4.39 0.09
CA LYS A 119 -11.98 -3.80 -1.06
C LYS A 119 -11.33 -2.53 -1.63
N HIS A 120 -10.20 -2.12 -1.05
CA HIS A 120 -9.51 -0.91 -1.40
C HIS A 120 -8.22 -1.23 -2.14
N LEU A 121 -7.95 -0.44 -3.17
CA LEU A 121 -6.65 -0.37 -3.82
C LEU A 121 -5.88 0.81 -3.23
N HIS A 122 -4.63 0.60 -2.82
CA HIS A 122 -3.80 1.67 -2.31
C HIS A 122 -2.79 2.08 -3.38
N LEU A 123 -2.65 3.38 -3.61
CA LEU A 123 -1.69 3.97 -4.54
C LEU A 123 -0.70 4.84 -3.79
N TRP A 124 0.56 4.77 -4.19
CA TRP A 124 1.62 5.65 -3.72
C TRP A 124 2.38 6.23 -4.92
N SER A 125 2.71 7.50 -4.85
CA SER A 125 3.68 8.17 -5.68
C SER A 125 4.54 9.07 -4.78
N PRO A 126 5.68 9.59 -5.24
CA PRO A 126 6.46 10.56 -4.46
C PRO A 126 5.64 11.79 -4.02
N SER A 127 4.62 12.16 -4.81
CA SER A 127 3.75 13.32 -4.55
C SER A 127 2.46 13.00 -3.80
N SER A 128 2.06 11.74 -3.69
CA SER A 128 0.72 11.39 -3.19
C SER A 128 0.62 9.99 -2.60
N CYS A 129 -0.27 9.81 -1.63
CA CYS A 129 -0.64 8.49 -1.15
C CYS A 129 -2.17 8.42 -1.00
N THR A 130 -2.80 7.61 -1.85
CA THR A 130 -4.25 7.62 -2.06
C THR A 130 -4.84 6.22 -1.90
N ILE A 131 -6.12 6.16 -1.53
CA ILE A 131 -6.88 4.93 -1.41
C ILE A 131 -8.08 5.03 -2.35
N LEU A 132 -8.24 4.04 -3.23
CA LEU A 132 -9.34 3.94 -4.18
C LEU A 132 -10.27 2.81 -3.76
N ASP A 133 -11.58 3.10 -3.74
CA ASP A 133 -12.60 2.08 -3.64
C ASP A 133 -12.76 1.39 -4.99
N VAL A 134 -12.64 0.06 -5.02
CA VAL A 134 -12.91 -0.70 -6.25
C VAL A 134 -14.41 -0.60 -6.55
N PRO A 135 -14.81 -0.16 -7.76
CA PRO A 135 -16.22 0.08 -8.11
C PRO A 135 -16.95 -1.24 -8.38
N PHE A 136 -17.11 -2.06 -7.35
CA PHE A 136 -17.80 -3.35 -7.41
C PHE A 136 -18.93 -3.40 -6.38
N LYS A 137 -20.10 -3.88 -6.80
CA LYS A 137 -21.25 -4.08 -5.91
C LYS A 137 -21.04 -5.36 -5.08
N GLY A 138 -20.56 -5.21 -3.85
CA GLY A 138 -20.39 -6.31 -2.90
C GLY A 138 -18.98 -6.40 -2.32
N SER A 139 -18.61 -7.58 -1.85
CA SER A 139 -17.24 -7.85 -1.38
C SER A 139 -16.34 -8.17 -2.57
N PHE A 140 -15.29 -7.38 -2.77
CA PHE A 140 -14.25 -7.62 -3.75
C PHE A 140 -12.88 -7.58 -3.05
N PRO A 141 -12.39 -8.70 -2.49
CA PRO A 141 -11.08 -8.74 -1.87
C PRO A 141 -10.00 -8.63 -2.95
N VAL A 142 -9.30 -7.49 -2.98
CA VAL A 142 -8.25 -7.22 -3.95
C VAL A 142 -7.01 -8.06 -3.61
N LYS A 143 -6.80 -9.17 -4.34
CA LYS A 143 -5.67 -10.09 -4.12
C LYS A 143 -4.42 -9.65 -4.87
N SER A 144 -4.56 -9.26 -6.14
CA SER A 144 -3.45 -8.82 -6.99
C SER A 144 -3.91 -7.77 -7.99
N CYS A 145 -2.94 -7.13 -8.67
CA CYS A 145 -3.22 -6.18 -9.73
C CYS A 145 -2.10 -6.19 -10.78
N GLN A 146 -2.45 -5.80 -12.00
CA GLN A 146 -1.53 -5.71 -13.12
C GLN A 146 -1.83 -4.48 -13.98
N TRP A 147 -0.83 -3.62 -14.12
CA TRP A 147 -0.88 -2.44 -14.98
C TRP A 147 -0.85 -2.85 -16.44
N ASN A 148 -1.68 -2.21 -17.26
CA ASN A 148 -1.62 -2.35 -18.70
C ASN A 148 -0.34 -1.68 -19.21
N PRO A 149 0.52 -2.39 -19.95
CA PRO A 149 1.79 -1.83 -20.43
C PRO A 149 1.64 -0.70 -21.46
N GLN A 150 0.48 -0.58 -22.11
CA GLN A 150 0.25 0.42 -23.17
C GLN A 150 -0.66 1.57 -22.74
N LYS A 151 -1.40 1.42 -21.65
CA LYS A 151 -2.45 2.38 -21.23
C LYS A 151 -2.32 2.62 -19.73
N SER A 152 -2.72 3.80 -19.27
CA SER A 152 -2.87 4.09 -17.84
C SER A 152 -4.15 3.45 -17.29
N CYS A 153 -4.22 2.11 -17.35
CA CYS A 153 -5.28 1.34 -16.76
C CYS A 153 -4.71 0.12 -16.04
N LEU A 154 -5.45 -0.31 -15.02
CA LEU A 154 -5.04 -1.30 -14.05
C LEU A 154 -6.12 -2.37 -13.98
N VAL A 155 -5.73 -3.62 -14.21
CA VAL A 155 -6.61 -4.77 -13.95
C VAL A 155 -6.40 -5.18 -12.51
N ILE A 156 -7.49 -5.25 -11.75
CA ILE A 156 -7.51 -5.66 -10.35
C ILE A 156 -8.17 -7.04 -10.27
N HIS A 157 -7.50 -7.98 -9.62
CA HIS A 157 -7.96 -9.35 -9.49
C HIS A 157 -8.41 -9.66 -8.06
N SER A 158 -9.57 -10.30 -7.98
CA SER A 158 -10.04 -11.07 -6.83
C SER A 158 -9.81 -12.56 -7.13
N GLU A 159 -10.40 -13.44 -6.31
CA GLU A 159 -10.36 -14.89 -6.51
C GLU A 159 -11.04 -15.33 -7.81
N GLU A 160 -12.28 -14.88 -8.02
CA GLU A 160 -13.12 -15.33 -9.15
C GLU A 160 -13.48 -14.20 -10.12
N MET A 161 -12.97 -12.99 -9.88
CA MET A 161 -13.42 -11.78 -10.56
C MET A 161 -12.25 -10.86 -10.89
N ALA A 162 -12.37 -10.12 -11.98
CA ALA A 162 -11.44 -9.06 -12.36
C ALA A 162 -12.20 -7.78 -12.71
N VAL A 163 -11.64 -6.63 -12.34
CA VAL A 163 -12.18 -5.30 -12.67
C VAL A 163 -11.10 -4.50 -13.36
N LEU A 164 -11.45 -3.83 -14.46
CA LEU A 164 -10.59 -2.85 -15.11
C LEU A 164 -10.85 -1.48 -14.48
N CYS A 165 -9.81 -0.85 -13.97
CA CYS A 165 -9.87 0.49 -13.40
C CYS A 165 -8.94 1.43 -14.17
N THR A 166 -9.38 2.66 -14.40
CA THR A 166 -8.51 3.76 -14.82
C THR A 166 -8.27 4.62 -13.58
N PRO A 167 -7.04 4.70 -13.05
CA PRO A 167 -6.72 5.70 -12.05
C PRO A 167 -7.00 7.08 -12.67
N VAL A 168 -7.73 7.93 -11.93
CA VAL A 168 -8.10 9.29 -12.35
C VAL A 168 -6.94 10.24 -12.12
#